data_AF-A0A374WFT0-F1
#
_entry.id   AF-A0A374WFT0-F1
#
_cell.length_a   1.000
_cell.length_b   1.000
_cell.length_c   1.000
_cell.angle_alpha   90.00
_cell.angle_beta   90.00
_cell.angle_gamma   90.00
#
_symmetry.space_group_name_H-M   'P 1'
#
loop_
_entity.id
_entity.type
_entity.pdbx_description
1 polymer ?
#
loop_
_entity_poly.entity_id
_entity_poly.type
_entity_poly.pdbx_seq_one_letter_code
_entity_poly.pdbx_strand_id
1 'polypeptide(L)'
;MRKLLLIMFLTTVGFSGAYAQNKVEFRESQARLLEPVQNAYVKPLIVELEINESKGKIVDSWKFTNKEVNALNGEVSNLRTRALFNSTQKHNADVIVAATFDIASLSDGTGYEVKVIGYPANYKGWTTAKPEDYEWIRMEKTITTNEKDKIQAIIKTK
;
A
#
# COMPACT_ATOMS: atom_id res chain seq x y z
N MET A 1 -50.21 31.84 -71.91
CA MET A 1 -50.92 32.61 -70.86
C MET A 1 -51.70 31.76 -69.85
N ARG A 2 -52.39 30.65 -70.19
CA ARG A 2 -53.14 29.84 -69.18
C ARG A 2 -52.35 28.75 -68.43
N LYS A 3 -51.39 28.08 -69.07
CA LYS A 3 -50.61 26.98 -68.42
C LYS A 3 -49.44 27.45 -67.55
N LEU A 4 -48.87 28.63 -67.84
CA LEU A 4 -47.76 29.22 -67.08
C LEU A 4 -48.20 29.75 -65.71
N LEU A 5 -49.41 30.29 -65.60
CA LEU A 5 -49.98 30.75 -64.33
C LEU A 5 -50.26 29.59 -63.37
N LEU A 6 -50.61 28.42 -63.89
CA LEU A 6 -50.93 27.25 -63.06
C LEU A 6 -49.66 26.62 -62.45
N ILE A 7 -48.56 26.63 -63.20
CA ILE A 7 -47.25 26.15 -62.71
C ILE A 7 -46.67 27.12 -61.67
N MET A 8 -46.83 28.44 -61.88
CA MET A 8 -46.38 29.45 -60.93
C MET A 8 -47.21 29.47 -59.63
N PHE A 9 -48.46 29.02 -59.66
CA PHE A 9 -49.27 28.85 -58.46
C PHE A 9 -48.99 27.54 -57.71
N LEU A 10 -48.51 26.50 -58.42
CA LEU A 10 -48.17 25.22 -57.79
C LEU A 10 -46.82 25.29 -57.05
N THR A 11 -45.89 26.13 -57.51
CA THR A 11 -44.60 26.35 -56.83
C THR A 11 -44.70 27.25 -55.59
N THR A 12 -45.74 28.06 -55.44
CA THR A 12 -45.95 28.86 -54.22
C THR A 12 -46.59 28.06 -53.08
N VAL A 13 -47.40 27.04 -53.38
CA VAL A 13 -48.00 26.17 -52.36
C VAL A 13 -47.02 25.10 -51.85
N GLY A 14 -46.02 24.73 -52.66
CA GLY A 14 -44.96 23.78 -52.30
C GLY A 14 -43.92 24.28 -51.30
N PHE A 15 -43.95 25.58 -50.93
CA PHE A 15 -43.03 26.13 -49.92
C PHE A 15 -43.55 26.03 -48.47
N SER A 16 -44.81 25.62 -48.29
CA SER A 16 -45.41 25.39 -46.97
C SER A 16 -45.27 23.92 -46.57
N GLY A 17 -44.05 23.47 -46.24
CA GLY A 17 -43.83 22.05 -45.98
C GLY A 17 -42.48 21.63 -45.42
N ALA A 18 -41.89 22.41 -44.53
CA ALA A 18 -40.80 22.07 -43.59
C ALA A 18 -40.39 23.44 -43.03
N TYR A 19 -40.38 23.74 -41.74
CA TYR A 19 -39.64 23.07 -40.68
C TYR A 19 -40.36 23.36 -39.36
N ALA A 20 -41.20 22.45 -38.90
CA ALA A 20 -41.58 22.38 -37.49
C ALA A 20 -40.84 21.17 -36.90
N GLN A 21 -39.50 21.23 -36.89
CA GLN A 21 -38.72 20.27 -36.14
C GLN A 21 -38.60 20.82 -34.72
N ASN A 22 -39.43 20.30 -33.83
CA ASN A 22 -39.43 20.63 -32.40
C ASN A 22 -37.99 20.60 -31.87
N LYS A 23 -37.42 21.77 -31.59
CA LYS A 23 -36.18 21.86 -30.82
C LYS A 23 -36.53 21.39 -29.41
N VAL A 24 -36.12 20.18 -29.06
CA VAL A 24 -36.16 19.72 -27.67
C VAL A 24 -35.11 20.54 -26.93
N GLU A 25 -35.56 21.54 -26.15
CA GLU A 25 -34.66 22.27 -25.26
C GLU A 25 -34.18 21.34 -24.16
N PHE A 26 -32.97 20.80 -24.35
CA PHE A 26 -32.28 20.01 -23.35
C PHE A 26 -31.73 20.96 -22.30
N ARG A 27 -32.35 20.98 -21.12
CA ARG A 27 -31.90 21.81 -19.99
C ARG A 27 -31.51 20.91 -18.83
N GLU A 28 -30.22 20.58 -18.76
CA GLU A 28 -29.65 19.87 -17.63
C GLU A 28 -29.17 20.89 -16.60
N SER A 29 -29.82 20.92 -15.43
CA SER A 29 -29.44 21.76 -14.31
C SER A 29 -28.82 20.87 -13.24
N GLN A 30 -27.53 20.60 -13.33
CA GLN A 30 -26.78 19.96 -12.24
C GLN A 30 -26.32 21.02 -11.24
N ALA A 31 -26.81 20.95 -10.01
CA ALA A 31 -26.46 21.90 -8.95
C ALA A 31 -25.08 21.62 -8.31
N ARG A 32 -24.56 20.39 -8.44
CA ARG A 32 -23.16 20.04 -8.11
C ARG A 32 -22.90 18.59 -8.51
N LEU A 33 -22.01 18.36 -9.47
CA LEU A 33 -21.30 17.09 -9.56
C LEU A 33 -20.00 17.22 -8.76
N LEU A 34 -20.12 17.42 -7.45
CA LEU A 34 -19.01 17.02 -6.59
C LEU A 34 -19.27 15.56 -6.30
N GLU A 35 -18.54 14.68 -7.00
CA GLU A 35 -18.47 13.29 -6.58
C GLU A 35 -18.10 13.28 -5.10
N PRO A 36 -18.84 12.57 -4.23
CA PRO A 36 -18.44 12.43 -2.85
C PRO A 36 -17.06 11.78 -2.87
N VAL A 37 -16.03 12.55 -2.52
CA VAL A 37 -14.69 12.02 -2.28
C VAL A 37 -14.81 11.15 -1.03
N GLN A 38 -15.07 9.87 -1.23
CA GLN A 38 -15.17 8.90 -0.15
C GLN A 38 -13.76 8.59 0.34
N ASN A 39 -13.38 9.19 1.46
CA ASN A 39 -12.15 8.84 2.15
C ASN A 39 -12.47 7.82 3.24
N ALA A 40 -11.88 6.63 3.14
CA ALA A 40 -11.88 5.66 4.22
C ALA A 40 -10.73 5.99 5.18
N TYR A 41 -11.06 6.25 6.45
CA TYR A 41 -10.07 6.48 7.50
C TYR A 41 -10.03 5.27 8.44
N VAL A 42 -8.87 4.64 8.52
CA VAL A 42 -8.62 3.55 9.47
C VAL A 42 -7.89 4.13 10.66
N LYS A 43 -8.46 3.96 11.86
CA LYS A 43 -7.75 4.32 13.09
C LYS A 43 -6.55 3.39 13.26
N PRO A 44 -5.35 3.90 13.59
CA PRO A 44 -4.21 3.05 13.81
C PRO A 44 -4.46 2.13 15.01
N LEU A 45 -3.93 0.91 14.90
CA LEU A 45 -3.98 -0.09 15.96
C LEU A 45 -2.69 0.02 16.76
N ILE A 46 -2.82 0.04 18.08
CA ILE A 46 -1.71 0.16 19.02
C ILE A 46 -1.65 -1.12 19.84
N VAL A 47 -0.43 -1.50 20.18
CA VAL A 47 -0.15 -2.69 20.96
C VAL A 47 1.09 -2.46 21.81
N GLU A 48 1.12 -3.07 22.98
CA GLU A 48 2.30 -3.10 23.82
C GLU A 48 3.16 -4.29 23.45
N LEU A 49 4.48 -4.08 23.50
CA LEU A 49 5.44 -5.13 23.26
C LEU A 49 5.98 -5.66 24.59
N GLU A 50 5.59 -6.87 24.96
CA GLU A 50 5.98 -7.50 26.23
C GLU A 50 7.16 -8.46 25.97
N ILE A 51 8.32 -8.14 26.55
CA ILE A 51 9.50 -9.00 26.47
C ILE A 51 9.32 -10.19 27.41
N ASN A 52 9.65 -11.39 26.94
CA ASN A 52 9.65 -12.58 27.79
C ASN A 52 10.90 -12.59 28.69
N GLU A 53 10.78 -11.96 29.86
CA GLU A 53 11.85 -11.85 30.86
C GLU A 53 12.34 -13.22 31.37
N SER A 54 11.45 -14.22 31.43
CA SER A 54 11.80 -15.56 31.92
C SER A 54 12.79 -16.29 31.01
N LYS A 55 12.69 -16.09 29.69
CA LYS A 55 13.65 -16.63 28.72
C LYS A 55 14.92 -15.79 28.64
N GLY A 56 14.81 -14.48 28.88
CA GLY A 56 15.91 -13.54 28.78
C GLY A 56 16.51 -13.50 27.37
N LYS A 57 17.82 -13.30 27.29
CA LYS A 57 18.53 -13.24 26.00
C LYS A 57 18.67 -14.63 25.39
N ILE A 58 18.10 -14.84 24.21
CA ILE A 58 18.24 -16.09 23.45
C ILE A 58 19.48 -16.04 22.56
N VAL A 59 20.04 -17.23 22.29
CA VAL A 59 21.11 -17.45 21.31
C VAL A 59 20.78 -18.72 20.56
N ASP A 60 20.34 -18.59 19.30
CA ASP A 60 19.97 -19.71 18.45
C ASP A 60 20.91 -19.80 17.24
N SER A 61 21.38 -21.00 16.92
CA SER A 61 22.19 -21.27 15.73
C SER A 61 21.39 -22.10 14.72
N TRP A 62 21.36 -21.63 13.48
CA TRP A 62 20.67 -22.28 12.36
C TRP A 62 21.66 -22.56 11.24
N LYS A 63 21.72 -23.81 10.78
CA LYS A 63 22.55 -24.22 9.65
C LYS A 63 21.69 -24.31 8.40
N PHE A 64 22.15 -23.69 7.31
CA PHE A 64 21.51 -23.71 6.01
C PHE A 64 22.45 -24.34 5.00
N THR A 65 21.95 -25.29 4.23
CA THR A 65 22.70 -25.92 3.13
C THR A 65 22.78 -25.00 1.92
N ASN A 66 23.77 -25.21 1.05
CA ASN A 66 23.89 -24.45 -0.20
C ASN A 66 22.62 -24.52 -1.07
N LYS A 67 21.88 -25.62 -1.04
CA LYS A 67 20.61 -25.78 -1.77
C LYS A 67 19.53 -24.83 -1.23
N GLU A 68 19.41 -24.73 0.10
CA GLU A 68 18.46 -23.83 0.75
C GLU A 68 18.83 -22.37 0.55
N VAL A 69 20.13 -22.05 0.60
CA VAL A 69 20.65 -20.71 0.33
C VAL A 69 20.33 -20.29 -1.10
N ASN A 70 20.50 -21.19 -2.08
CA ASN A 70 20.12 -20.93 -3.47
C ASN A 70 18.60 -20.73 -3.63
N ALA A 71 17.77 -21.46 -2.88
CA ALA A 71 16.33 -21.25 -2.86
C ALA A 71 15.93 -19.87 -2.26
N LEU A 72 16.80 -19.28 -1.43
CA LEU A 72 16.67 -17.93 -0.87
C LEU A 72 17.36 -16.86 -1.74
N ASN A 73 17.63 -17.18 -3.01
CA ASN A 73 18.34 -16.33 -3.97
C ASN A 73 19.78 -15.95 -3.56
N GLY A 74 20.40 -16.73 -2.66
CA GLY A 74 21.78 -16.49 -2.21
C GLY A 74 21.98 -15.21 -1.40
N GLU A 75 20.90 -14.52 -1.02
CA GLU A 75 20.99 -13.23 -0.37
C GLU A 75 21.12 -13.38 1.16
N VAL A 76 22.12 -12.70 1.74
CA VAL A 76 22.35 -12.71 3.19
C VAL A 76 21.14 -12.15 3.96
N SER A 77 20.41 -11.19 3.38
CA SER A 77 19.19 -10.63 3.97
C SER A 77 18.11 -11.71 4.15
N ASN A 78 17.87 -12.52 3.12
CA ASN A 78 16.87 -13.59 3.16
C ASN A 78 17.26 -14.69 4.16
N LEU A 79 18.57 -14.96 4.28
CA LEU A 79 19.08 -15.90 5.27
C LEU A 79 18.84 -15.42 6.71
N ARG A 80 19.06 -14.13 6.99
CA ARG A 80 18.74 -13.51 8.29
C ARG A 80 17.26 -13.61 8.59
N THR A 81 16.40 -13.27 7.64
CA THR A 81 14.94 -13.34 7.79
C THR A 81 14.49 -14.77 8.07
N ARG A 82 15.05 -15.75 7.36
CA ARG A 82 14.74 -17.18 7.58
C ARG A 82 15.19 -17.66 8.96
N ALA A 83 16.39 -17.31 9.38
CA ALA A 83 16.92 -17.64 10.71
C ALA A 83 16.10 -16.98 11.83
N LEU A 84 15.74 -15.70 11.65
CA LEU A 84 14.90 -14.95 12.57
C LEU A 84 13.53 -15.62 12.71
N PHE A 85 12.90 -16.01 11.60
CA PHE A 85 11.62 -16.71 11.59
C PHE A 85 11.69 -18.09 12.28
N ASN A 86 12.75 -18.87 12.06
CA ASN A 86 12.92 -20.14 12.77
C ASN A 86 13.07 -19.91 14.29
N SER A 87 13.74 -18.82 14.68
CA SER A 87 13.92 -18.45 16.09
C SER A 87 12.59 -18.01 16.72
N THR A 88 11.77 -17.22 16.04
CA THR A 88 10.44 -16.83 16.53
C THR A 88 9.53 -18.05 16.72
N GLN A 89 9.51 -18.98 15.75
CA GLN A 89 8.77 -20.23 15.86
C GLN A 89 9.24 -21.10 17.03
N LYS A 90 10.56 -21.29 17.18
CA LYS A 90 11.14 -22.08 18.28
C LYS A 90 10.73 -21.54 19.65
N HIS A 91 10.66 -20.22 19.80
CA HIS A 91 10.33 -19.57 21.06
C HIS A 91 8.85 -19.23 21.23
N ASN A 92 8.00 -19.55 20.25
CA ASN A 92 6.59 -19.13 20.21
C ASN A 92 6.45 -17.63 20.54
N ALA A 93 7.28 -16.83 19.88
CA ALA A 93 7.34 -15.38 20.05
C ALA A 93 6.86 -14.67 18.78
N ASP A 94 6.18 -13.54 18.93
CA ASP A 94 5.75 -12.74 17.78
C ASP A 94 6.93 -12.02 17.12
N VAL A 95 7.89 -11.54 17.92
CA VAL A 95 9.06 -10.80 17.45
C VAL A 95 10.28 -11.07 18.33
N ILE A 96 11.48 -10.94 17.76
CA ILE A 96 12.74 -10.89 18.52
C ILE A 96 13.25 -9.45 18.50
N VAL A 97 13.30 -8.83 19.68
CA VAL A 97 13.76 -7.45 19.88
C VAL A 97 15.28 -7.41 19.98
N ALA A 98 15.87 -6.33 19.46
CA ALA A 98 17.31 -6.10 19.43
C ALA A 98 18.10 -7.30 18.85
N ALA A 99 17.55 -7.88 17.78
CA ALA A 99 18.14 -9.03 17.12
C ALA A 99 19.49 -8.65 16.49
N THR A 100 20.52 -9.41 16.85
CA THR A 100 21.85 -9.37 16.23
C THR A 100 22.14 -10.70 15.56
N PHE A 101 22.89 -10.64 14.46
CA PHE A 101 23.17 -11.79 13.61
C PHE A 101 24.67 -11.96 13.44
N ASP A 102 25.12 -13.19 13.62
CA ASP A 102 26.47 -13.62 13.25
C ASP A 102 26.34 -14.71 12.20
N ILE A 103 27.01 -14.53 11.05
CA ILE A 103 26.85 -15.39 9.88
C ILE A 103 28.23 -15.85 9.46
N ALA A 104 28.44 -17.16 9.49
CA ALA A 104 29.70 -17.79 9.11
C ALA A 104 29.45 -18.87 8.06
N SER A 105 30.39 -19.04 7.13
CA SER A 105 30.41 -20.22 6.27
C SER A 105 30.83 -21.44 7.10
N LEU A 106 30.20 -22.59 6.84
CA LEU A 106 30.61 -23.84 7.46
C LEU A 106 32.00 -24.26 6.94
N SER A 107 32.82 -24.85 7.82
CA SER A 107 34.21 -25.25 7.51
C SER A 107 34.32 -26.31 6.41
N ASP A 108 33.23 -27.03 6.14
CA ASP A 108 33.12 -28.06 5.11
C ASP A 108 32.67 -27.49 3.74
N GLY A 109 32.38 -26.19 3.65
CA GLY A 109 31.88 -25.54 2.44
C GLY A 109 30.46 -25.96 2.04
N THR A 110 29.74 -26.67 2.90
CA THR A 110 28.42 -27.24 2.57
C THR A 110 27.26 -26.25 2.78
N GLY A 111 27.55 -25.09 3.38
CA GLY A 111 26.54 -24.08 3.67
C GLY A 111 27.00 -22.99 4.64
N TYR A 112 26.04 -22.38 5.32
CA TYR A 112 26.22 -21.28 6.24
C TYR A 112 25.58 -21.57 7.59
N GLU A 113 26.18 -21.08 8.66
CA GLU A 113 25.59 -21.02 9.99
C GLU A 113 25.21 -19.57 10.31
N VAL A 114 23.98 -19.38 10.76
CA VAL A 114 23.45 -18.10 11.23
C VAL A 114 23.11 -18.21 12.70
N LYS A 115 23.79 -17.43 13.52
CA LYS A 115 23.47 -17.26 14.94
C LYS A 115 22.62 -16.00 15.12
N VAL A 116 21.46 -16.17 15.76
CA VAL A 116 20.51 -15.11 16.10
C VAL A 116 20.57 -14.89 17.60
N ILE A 117 20.77 -13.64 18.02
CA ILE A 117 20.85 -13.26 19.43
C ILE A 117 19.87 -12.12 19.67
N GLY A 118 19.00 -12.23 20.67
CA GLY A 118 18.06 -11.15 20.98
C GLY A 118 17.12 -11.50 22.13
N TYR A 119 16.01 -10.78 22.23
CA TYR A 119 15.01 -10.98 23.27
C TYR A 119 13.65 -11.30 22.66
N PRO A 120 13.07 -12.49 22.89
CA PRO A 120 11.75 -12.82 22.39
C PRO A 120 10.69 -11.97 23.09
N ALA A 121 9.75 -11.44 22.32
CA ALA A 121 8.67 -10.58 22.80
C ALA A 121 7.36 -10.88 22.06
N ASN A 122 6.26 -10.57 22.73
CA ASN A 122 4.89 -10.80 22.24
C ASN A 122 4.08 -9.52 22.27
N TYR A 123 3.13 -9.43 21.35
CA TYR A 123 2.19 -8.33 21.29
C TYR A 123 1.05 -8.54 22.28
N LYS A 124 0.76 -7.53 23.10
CA LYS A 124 -0.28 -7.59 24.14
C LYS A 124 -1.14 -6.34 24.14
N GLY A 125 -2.43 -6.53 24.42
CA GLY A 125 -3.34 -5.40 24.62
C GLY A 125 -3.66 -4.61 23.34
N TRP A 126 -3.95 -5.31 22.23
CA TRP A 126 -4.36 -4.68 20.99
C TRP A 126 -5.57 -3.75 21.21
N THR A 127 -5.37 -2.46 20.96
CA THR A 127 -6.40 -1.43 21.12
C THR A 127 -6.36 -0.44 19.98
N THR A 128 -7.51 0.17 19.69
CA THR A 128 -7.55 1.33 18.79
C THR A 128 -6.84 2.51 19.46
N ALA A 129 -6.06 3.25 18.69
CA ALA A 129 -5.37 4.45 19.15
C ALA A 129 -6.33 5.49 19.73
N LYS A 130 -5.91 6.09 20.84
CA LYS A 130 -6.57 7.22 21.50
C LYS A 130 -5.93 8.55 21.07
N PRO A 131 -6.59 9.69 21.34
CA PRO A 131 -6.03 11.00 21.02
C PRO A 131 -4.62 11.25 21.58
N GLU A 132 -4.32 10.71 22.76
CA GLU A 132 -3.01 10.83 23.42
C GLU A 132 -1.91 10.14 22.61
N ASP A 133 -2.22 8.99 22.01
CA ASP A 133 -1.26 8.23 21.21
C ASP A 133 -0.94 8.92 19.87
N TYR A 134 -1.84 9.78 19.39
CA TYR A 134 -1.65 10.49 18.12
C TYR A 134 -0.49 11.48 18.18
N GLU A 135 -0.15 12.00 19.35
CA GLU A 135 0.99 12.90 19.50
C GLU A 135 2.30 12.15 19.26
N TRP A 136 2.45 10.96 19.84
CA TRP A 136 3.62 10.11 19.62
C TRP A 136 3.69 9.60 18.17
N ILE A 137 2.58 9.13 17.61
CA ILE A 137 2.50 8.69 16.20
C ILE A 137 2.86 9.83 15.23
N ARG A 138 2.45 11.07 15.53
CA ARG A 138 2.78 12.24 14.71
C ARG A 138 4.28 12.52 14.75
N MET A 139 4.90 12.52 15.92
CA MET A 139 6.33 12.76 16.06
C MET A 139 7.16 11.75 15.24
N GLU A 140 6.77 10.47 15.26
CA GLU A 140 7.46 9.42 14.50
C GLU A 140 7.32 9.59 12.98
N LYS A 141 6.11 9.94 12.49
CA LYS A 141 5.88 10.24 11.06
C LYS A 141 6.62 11.50 10.59
N THR A 142 6.92 12.44 11.50
CA THR A 142 7.60 13.68 11.12
C THR A 142 9.08 13.43 10.82
N ILE A 143 9.71 12.44 11.48
CA ILE A 143 11.10 12.04 11.24
C ILE A 143 11.27 11.38 9.86
N THR A 144 10.26 10.66 9.35
CA THR A 144 10.29 9.99 8.03
C THR A 144 9.81 10.87 6.88
N THR A 145 9.18 12.02 7.15
CA THR A 145 8.64 12.91 6.11
C THR A 145 9.73 13.66 5.31
N ASN A 146 10.99 13.67 5.79
CA ASN A 146 12.13 14.19 5.02
C ASN A 146 12.41 13.43 3.71
N GLU A 147 11.78 12.29 3.47
CA GLU A 147 11.88 11.57 2.19
C GLU A 147 10.76 11.91 1.19
N LYS A 148 9.70 12.65 1.60
CA LYS A 148 8.62 13.04 0.67
C LYS A 148 9.06 14.05 -0.39
N ASP A 149 10.10 14.84 -0.11
CA ASP A 149 10.62 15.83 -1.06
C ASP A 149 11.32 15.19 -2.28
N LYS A 150 11.70 13.90 -2.19
CA LYS A 150 12.20 13.14 -3.36
C LYS A 150 11.10 12.66 -4.30
N ILE A 151 9.87 12.47 -3.81
CA ILE A 151 8.75 11.98 -4.63
C ILE A 151 8.09 13.14 -5.41
N GLN A 152 8.07 14.35 -4.84
CA GLN A 152 7.50 15.53 -5.52
C GLN A 152 8.37 16.07 -6.68
N ALA A 153 9.67 15.76 -6.70
CA ALA A 153 10.56 16.17 -7.77
C ALA A 153 10.27 15.47 -9.13
N ILE A 154 9.50 14.37 -9.13
CA ILE A 154 9.22 13.58 -10.35
C ILE A 154 7.97 14.11 -11.10
N ILE A 155 7.10 14.91 -10.44
CA ILE A 155 5.83 15.37 -11.05
C ILE A 155 5.98 16.74 -11.76
N LYS A 156 7.13 17.42 -11.63
CA LYS A 156 7.43 18.61 -12.43
C LYS A 156 8.46 18.33 -13.51
N THR A 157 8.07 17.54 -14.51
CA THR A 157 8.73 17.58 -15.81
C THR A 157 7.74 17.23 -16.92
N LYS A 158 6.95 18.23 -17.34
CA LYS A 158 6.94 18.83 -18.68
C LYS A 158 5.58 19.47 -18.96
#